data_AF-A0A8T0SFM4-F1
#
_entry.id   AF-A0A8T0SFM4-F1
#
_cell.length_a   1.000
_cell.length_b   1.000
_cell.length_c   1.000
_cell.angle_alpha   90.00
_cell.angle_beta   90.00
_cell.angle_gamma   90.00
#
_symmetry.space_group_name_H-M   'P 1'
#
loop_
_entity.id
_entity.type
_entity.pdbx_description
1 polymer ?
#
loop_
_entity_poly.entity_id
_entity_poly.type
_entity_poly.pdbx_seq_one_letter_code
_entity_poly.pdbx_strand_id
1 'polypeptide(L)'
;MENSSARSLLASVMALILQRRRRDHESGQPSIPLGMKSGEKGNKVMRKQMPEEPPFPLSMLSCAMKRRIRDIYAELCCATITEDLVNEFLNCLIDARNELLQRCENVQRSFKIKKAMLSNHRNYRSSYDRLFEQVRRLEAEHDNLKKDAAIYNYIQERLQKSVPYKMIMELSAMEMEAPEISFEELLAKEKEDTAFWQRDGKMRSISSK
;
A
#
# COMPACT_ATOMS: atom_id res chain seq x y z
N MET A 1 -1.05 -4.61 19.16
CA MET A 1 -1.82 -3.34 19.14
C MET A 1 -1.45 -2.40 17.97
N GLU A 2 -0.74 -2.87 16.93
CA GLU A 2 -0.08 -1.97 15.96
C GLU A 2 -0.81 -1.82 14.61
N ASN A 3 -1.74 -2.72 14.28
CA ASN A 3 -2.43 -2.73 12.98
C ASN A 3 -3.48 -1.61 12.80
N SER A 4 -3.86 -0.92 13.88
CA SER A 4 -4.72 0.26 13.83
C SER A 4 -3.95 1.54 13.47
N SER A 5 -2.63 1.56 13.75
CA SER A 5 -1.75 2.71 13.49
C SER A 5 -1.51 2.92 11.99
N ALA A 6 -1.32 1.85 11.23
CA ALA A 6 -1.13 1.90 9.78
C ALA A 6 -2.37 2.45 9.04
N ARG A 7 -3.59 2.08 9.47
CA ARG A 7 -4.85 2.59 8.93
C ARG A 7 -5.09 4.07 9.24
N SER A 8 -4.70 4.51 10.44
CA SER A 8 -4.81 5.92 10.88
C SER A 8 -3.81 6.85 10.16
N LEU A 9 -2.59 6.38 9.93
CA LEU A 9 -1.54 7.16 9.25
C LEU A 9 -1.79 7.33 7.74
N LEU A 10 -2.48 6.39 7.09
CA LEU A 10 -2.87 6.47 5.67
C LEU A 10 -3.92 7.55 5.41
N ALA A 11 -4.87 7.75 6.33
CA ALA A 11 -5.84 8.84 6.27
C ALA A 11 -5.16 10.22 6.43
N SER A 12 -4.11 10.31 7.25
CA SER A 12 -3.39 11.55 7.55
C SER A 12 -2.56 12.07 6.36
N VAL A 13 -1.93 11.18 5.58
CA VAL A 13 -1.19 11.56 4.36
C VAL A 13 -2.15 12.01 3.25
N MET A 14 -3.29 11.33 3.09
CA MET A 14 -4.35 11.75 2.16
C MET A 14 -4.93 13.10 2.56
N ALA A 15 -5.13 13.38 3.86
CA ALA A 15 -5.59 14.67 4.35
C ALA A 15 -4.60 15.80 4.05
N LEU A 16 -3.28 15.57 4.22
CA LEU A 16 -2.25 16.56 3.91
C LEU A 16 -2.14 16.85 2.40
N ILE A 17 -2.31 15.84 1.55
CA ILE A 17 -2.27 15.99 0.09
C ILE A 17 -3.57 16.62 -0.45
N LEU A 18 -4.73 16.34 0.17
CA LEU A 18 -6.04 16.83 -0.26
C LEU A 18 -6.43 18.20 0.32
N GLN A 19 -5.91 18.60 1.49
CA GLN A 19 -6.27 19.88 2.16
C GLN A 19 -5.92 21.13 1.36
N ARG A 20 -5.14 21.02 0.27
CA ARG A 20 -4.84 22.16 -0.61
C ARG A 20 -5.88 22.37 -1.73
N ARG A 21 -6.77 21.42 -2.00
CA ARG A 21 -7.82 21.56 -3.04
C ARG A 21 -8.96 22.52 -2.66
N ARG A 22 -9.14 22.85 -1.37
CA ARG A 22 -10.23 23.71 -0.90
C ARG A 22 -9.95 25.22 -0.93
N ARG A 23 -8.74 25.66 -1.29
CA ARG A 23 -8.42 27.10 -1.32
C ARG A 23 -8.31 27.71 -2.72
N ASP A 24 -8.27 26.89 -3.77
CA ASP A 24 -8.02 27.37 -5.14
C ASP A 24 -9.23 27.18 -6.09
N HIS A 25 -10.41 26.83 -5.57
CA HIS A 25 -11.60 26.50 -6.39
C HIS A 25 -12.83 27.37 -6.07
N GLU A 26 -12.64 28.69 -5.96
CA GLU A 26 -13.69 29.67 -6.26
C GLU A 26 -13.38 30.31 -7.62
N SER A 27 -13.77 29.64 -8.70
CA SER A 27 -14.18 30.27 -9.97
C SER A 27 -14.64 29.20 -10.98
N GLY A 28 -15.95 29.20 -11.23
CA GLY A 28 -16.59 28.95 -12.54
C GLY A 28 -16.39 27.59 -13.24
N GLN A 29 -17.42 26.74 -13.15
CA GLN A 29 -17.77 25.69 -14.14
C GLN A 29 -18.49 26.31 -15.38
N PRO A 30 -18.78 25.61 -16.53
CA PRO A 30 -19.22 24.20 -16.64
C PRO A 30 -18.83 23.33 -17.90
N SER A 31 -18.71 22.01 -17.64
CA SER A 31 -19.39 20.82 -18.22
C SER A 31 -19.55 20.46 -19.76
N ILE A 32 -19.00 19.26 -20.13
CA ILE A 32 -19.61 18.08 -20.88
C ILE A 32 -19.61 18.07 -22.46
N PRO A 33 -19.67 16.94 -23.25
CA PRO A 33 -19.20 15.51 -23.13
C PRO A 33 -18.44 14.97 -24.40
N LEU A 34 -17.92 13.72 -24.39
CA LEU A 34 -17.75 12.95 -25.64
C LEU A 34 -17.93 11.42 -25.48
N GLY A 35 -19.01 10.89 -26.07
CA GLY A 35 -19.06 9.74 -27.00
C GLY A 35 -18.70 8.31 -26.56
N MET A 36 -19.71 7.42 -26.54
CA MET A 36 -19.60 5.95 -26.48
C MET A 36 -19.07 5.32 -27.78
N LYS A 37 -18.53 4.08 -27.71
CA LYS A 37 -18.89 2.95 -28.60
C LYS A 37 -18.43 1.57 -28.09
N SER A 38 -19.35 0.62 -28.23
CA SER A 38 -19.31 -0.87 -28.13
C SER A 38 -18.33 -1.52 -29.13
N GLY A 39 -17.90 -2.78 -29.08
CA GLY A 39 -18.14 -4.01 -28.30
C GLY A 39 -17.15 -5.09 -28.82
N GLU A 40 -16.87 -6.19 -28.13
CA GLU A 40 -17.23 -7.56 -28.53
C GLU A 40 -16.68 -8.60 -27.53
N LYS A 41 -17.35 -9.75 -27.50
CA LYS A 41 -17.21 -10.85 -26.54
C LYS A 41 -16.03 -11.78 -26.87
N GLY A 42 -15.39 -12.30 -25.82
CA GLY A 42 -14.49 -13.46 -25.90
C GLY A 42 -14.32 -14.10 -24.53
N ASN A 43 -15.01 -15.23 -24.31
CA ASN A 43 -14.92 -16.02 -23.08
C ASN A 43 -13.62 -16.83 -23.09
N LYS A 44 -12.71 -16.57 -22.13
CA LYS A 44 -11.68 -17.52 -21.69
C LYS A 44 -11.43 -17.31 -20.20
N VAL A 45 -11.93 -18.25 -19.41
CA VAL A 45 -11.61 -18.39 -17.98
C VAL A 45 -10.20 -18.96 -17.89
N MET A 46 -9.24 -18.15 -17.44
CA MET A 46 -8.04 -18.59 -16.72
C MET A 46 -7.56 -17.45 -15.83
N ARG A 47 -7.26 -17.81 -14.59
CA ARG A 47 -7.02 -16.97 -13.41
C ARG A 47 -6.17 -15.72 -13.72
N LYS A 48 -6.77 -14.53 -13.73
CA LYS A 48 -6.00 -13.27 -13.68
C LYS A 48 -5.72 -12.90 -12.22
N GLN A 49 -4.75 -13.61 -11.63
CA GLN A 49 -4.11 -13.18 -10.39
C GLN A 49 -3.20 -12.00 -10.75
N MET A 50 -3.73 -10.77 -10.68
CA MET A 50 -3.03 -9.51 -11.00
C MET A 50 -2.59 -9.27 -12.47
N PRO A 51 -2.53 -8.00 -12.93
CA PRO A 51 -1.88 -7.60 -14.18
C PRO A 51 -0.39 -7.92 -14.12
N GLU A 52 0.14 -8.42 -15.24
CA GLU A 52 1.53 -8.88 -15.41
C GLU A 52 2.59 -7.77 -15.26
N GLU A 53 2.17 -6.51 -15.37
CA GLU A 53 3.03 -5.34 -15.20
C GLU A 53 2.33 -4.29 -14.33
N PRO A 54 2.99 -3.74 -13.27
CA PRO A 54 2.46 -2.60 -12.55
C PRO A 54 2.31 -1.43 -13.55
N PRO A 55 1.11 -0.86 -13.73
CA PRO A 55 0.77 -0.17 -14.97
C PRO A 55 1.48 1.17 -15.21
N PHE A 56 2.39 1.63 -14.35
CA PHE A 56 2.85 3.02 -14.40
C PHE A 56 4.25 3.24 -13.79
N PRO A 57 5.00 4.24 -14.28
CA PRO A 57 6.30 4.58 -13.72
C PRO A 57 6.10 5.30 -12.39
N LEU A 58 6.51 4.67 -11.28
CA LEU A 58 6.80 5.35 -10.01
C LEU A 58 8.04 6.25 -10.23
N SER A 59 7.85 7.31 -11.01
CA SER A 59 8.88 8.12 -11.64
C SER A 59 9.77 8.84 -10.62
N MET A 60 9.19 9.22 -9.48
CA MET A 60 9.81 9.98 -8.40
C MET A 60 10.53 9.12 -7.38
N LEU A 61 10.29 7.80 -7.39
CA LEU A 61 11.08 6.84 -6.62
C LEU A 61 12.49 6.69 -7.20
N SER A 62 13.41 6.22 -6.38
CA SER A 62 14.75 5.82 -6.79
C SER A 62 14.69 4.61 -7.73
N CYS A 63 15.69 4.48 -8.63
CA CYS A 63 15.78 3.32 -9.51
C CYS A 63 15.96 2.01 -8.74
N ALA A 64 16.54 2.05 -7.53
CA ALA A 64 16.64 0.90 -6.65
C ALA A 64 15.24 0.49 -6.13
N MET A 65 14.46 1.45 -5.64
CA MET A 65 13.11 1.20 -5.13
C MET A 65 12.17 0.67 -6.22
N LYS A 66 12.20 1.25 -7.43
CA LYS A 66 11.41 0.77 -8.57
C LYS A 66 11.72 -0.68 -8.93
N ARG A 67 13.00 -1.07 -8.88
CA ARG A 67 13.43 -2.45 -9.11
C ARG A 67 12.89 -3.37 -8.03
N ARG A 68 13.12 -3.02 -6.75
CA ARG A 68 12.64 -3.81 -5.62
C ARG A 68 11.13 -4.05 -5.65
N ILE A 69 10.32 -3.00 -5.90
CA ILE A 69 8.86 -3.13 -6.03
C ILE A 69 8.51 -4.09 -7.18
N ARG A 70 9.18 -3.97 -8.34
CA ARG A 70 8.91 -4.80 -9.51
C ARG A 70 9.26 -6.26 -9.25
N ASP A 71 10.42 -6.51 -8.64
CA ASP A 71 10.95 -7.86 -8.41
C ASP A 71 10.04 -8.62 -7.45
N ILE A 72 9.70 -8.01 -6.30
CA ILE A 72 8.79 -8.61 -5.32
C ILE A 72 7.38 -8.78 -5.91
N TYR A 73 6.91 -7.82 -6.73
CA TYR A 73 5.60 -7.92 -7.39
C TYR A 73 5.54 -9.08 -8.39
N ALA A 74 6.61 -9.29 -9.17
CA ALA A 74 6.71 -10.42 -10.09
C ALA A 74 6.73 -11.75 -9.34
N GLU A 75 7.48 -11.82 -8.23
CA GLU A 75 7.53 -13.01 -7.38
C GLU A 75 6.15 -13.33 -6.77
N LEU A 76 5.42 -12.31 -6.29
CA LEU A 76 4.04 -12.46 -5.84
C LEU A 76 3.08 -12.98 -6.93
N CYS A 77 3.38 -12.75 -8.21
CA CYS A 77 2.55 -13.25 -9.32
C CYS A 77 2.88 -14.69 -9.69
N CYS A 78 4.10 -15.17 -9.43
CA CYS A 78 4.60 -16.46 -9.91
C CYS A 78 4.73 -17.53 -8.81
N ALA A 79 4.95 -17.15 -7.55
CA ALA A 79 5.26 -18.09 -6.47
C ALA A 79 4.00 -18.54 -5.69
N THR A 80 4.14 -19.65 -4.96
CA THR A 80 3.29 -19.95 -3.81
C THR A 80 3.54 -18.90 -2.75
N ILE A 81 2.54 -18.08 -2.46
CA ILE A 81 2.72 -16.90 -1.64
C ILE A 81 2.93 -17.29 -0.17
N THR A 82 4.08 -16.89 0.34
CA THR A 82 4.51 -17.10 1.72
C THR A 82 4.28 -15.84 2.55
N GLU A 83 4.21 -16.01 3.87
CA GLU A 83 4.16 -14.89 4.81
C GLU A 83 5.36 -13.96 4.66
N ASP A 84 6.57 -14.52 4.55
CA ASP A 84 7.81 -13.76 4.36
C ASP A 84 7.76 -12.86 3.12
N LEU A 85 7.25 -13.37 1.99
CA LEU A 85 7.15 -12.62 0.75
C LEU A 85 6.16 -11.46 0.87
N VAL A 86 5.03 -11.66 1.55
CA VAL A 86 4.06 -10.60 1.82
C VAL A 86 4.64 -9.55 2.77
N ASN A 87 5.34 -9.97 3.81
CA ASN A 87 6.01 -9.08 4.76
C ASN A 87 7.12 -8.27 4.08
N GLU A 88 7.92 -8.89 3.20
CA GLU A 88 8.93 -8.21 2.41
C GLU A 88 8.28 -7.14 1.51
N PHE A 89 7.17 -7.47 0.85
CA PHE A 89 6.47 -6.52 0.01
C PHE A 89 5.89 -5.34 0.81
N LEU A 90 5.32 -5.61 1.99
CA LEU A 90 4.83 -4.57 2.89
C LEU A 90 5.96 -3.62 3.32
N ASN A 91 7.10 -4.17 3.72
CA ASN A 91 8.28 -3.37 4.09
C ASN A 91 8.77 -2.53 2.90
N CYS A 92 8.82 -3.11 1.70
CA CYS A 92 9.17 -2.38 0.49
C CYS A 92 8.19 -1.23 0.19
N LEU A 93 6.88 -1.44 0.40
CA LEU A 93 5.87 -0.39 0.24
C LEU A 93 6.01 0.71 1.29
N ILE A 94 6.36 0.36 2.54
CA ILE A 94 6.65 1.35 3.59
C ILE A 94 7.85 2.22 3.19
N ASP A 95 8.93 1.60 2.71
CA ASP A 95 10.12 2.34 2.25
C ASP A 95 9.78 3.26 1.07
N ALA A 96 9.00 2.78 0.10
CA ALA A 96 8.53 3.57 -1.03
C ALA A 96 7.68 4.77 -0.59
N ARG A 97 6.77 4.57 0.37
CA ARG A 97 5.98 5.65 0.97
C ARG A 97 6.89 6.69 1.62
N ASN A 98 7.88 6.26 2.40
CA ASN A 98 8.80 7.17 3.08
C ASN A 98 9.61 7.99 2.08
N GLU A 99 10.08 7.37 0.98
CA GLU A 99 10.78 8.09 -0.09
C GLU A 99 9.88 9.14 -0.77
N LEU A 100 8.63 8.79 -1.09
CA LEU A 100 7.66 9.74 -1.68
C LEU A 100 7.32 10.90 -0.73
N LEU A 101 7.16 10.60 0.57
CA LEU A 101 6.89 11.62 1.59
C LEU A 101 8.06 12.61 1.70
N GLN A 102 9.29 12.09 1.80
CA GLN A 102 10.49 12.92 1.87
C GLN A 102 10.62 13.82 0.64
N ARG A 103 10.37 13.29 -0.55
CA ARG A 103 10.34 14.06 -1.81
C ARG A 103 9.28 15.15 -1.77
N CYS A 104 8.06 14.82 -1.35
CA CYS A 104 6.95 15.78 -1.23
C CYS A 104 7.29 16.94 -0.30
N GLU A 105 7.83 16.66 0.88
CA GLU A 105 8.25 17.69 1.84
C GLU A 105 9.33 18.60 1.25
N ASN A 106 10.32 18.02 0.56
CA ASN A 106 11.40 18.76 -0.07
C ASN A 106 10.90 19.68 -1.19
N VAL A 107 10.02 19.18 -2.06
CA VAL A 107 9.38 19.98 -3.12
C VAL A 107 8.53 21.07 -2.52
N GLN A 108 7.71 20.77 -1.51
CA GLN A 108 6.82 21.74 -0.87
C GLN A 108 7.60 22.86 -0.18
N ARG A 109 8.66 22.51 0.57
CA ARG A 109 9.55 23.48 1.23
C ARG A 109 10.25 24.37 0.19
N SER A 110 10.82 23.76 -0.85
CA SER A 110 11.50 24.48 -1.94
C SER A 110 10.55 25.42 -2.67
N PHE A 111 9.32 24.97 -2.94
CA PHE A 111 8.30 25.76 -3.62
C PHE A 111 7.90 26.98 -2.78
N LYS A 112 7.66 26.80 -1.47
CA LYS A 112 7.34 27.91 -0.55
C LYS A 112 8.44 28.97 -0.54
N ILE A 113 9.71 28.54 -0.43
CA ILE A 113 10.86 29.45 -0.41
C ILE A 113 10.97 30.21 -1.72
N LYS A 114 10.98 29.51 -2.87
CA LYS A 114 11.16 30.15 -4.18
C LYS A 114 9.99 31.06 -4.56
N LYS A 115 8.76 30.70 -4.19
CA LYS A 115 7.59 31.55 -4.39
C LYS A 115 7.67 32.83 -3.55
N ALA A 116 8.13 32.73 -2.29
CA ALA A 116 8.38 33.90 -1.45
C ALA A 116 9.49 34.80 -2.03
N MET A 117 10.55 34.20 -2.58
CA MET A 117 11.61 34.94 -3.29
C MET A 117 11.09 35.68 -4.53
N LEU A 118 10.21 35.06 -5.33
CA LEU A 118 9.58 35.71 -6.49
C LEU A 118 8.70 36.90 -6.08
N SER A 119 7.96 36.77 -4.98
CA SER A 119 7.16 37.88 -4.45
C SER A 119 8.03 39.05 -4.00
N ASN A 120 9.27 38.82 -3.57
CA ASN A 120 10.23 39.84 -3.13
C ASN A 120 11.14 40.34 -4.28
N HIS A 121 10.54 40.58 -5.45
CA HIS A 121 11.16 40.91 -6.74
C HIS A 121 12.12 42.12 -6.78
N ARG A 122 12.23 42.91 -5.70
CA ARG A 122 13.15 44.06 -5.61
C ARG A 122 14.64 43.65 -5.63
N ASN A 123 14.98 42.40 -5.32
CA ASN A 123 16.37 41.96 -5.15
C ASN A 123 16.92 41.08 -6.30
N TYR A 124 16.13 40.73 -7.32
CA TYR A 124 16.45 39.61 -8.23
C TYR A 124 16.09 39.85 -9.70
N ARG A 125 16.15 41.10 -10.19
CA ARG A 125 15.73 41.45 -11.57
C ARG A 125 16.48 40.66 -12.66
N SER A 126 17.75 40.30 -12.44
CA SER A 126 18.57 39.52 -13.37
C SER A 126 18.40 38.00 -13.24
N SER A 127 17.80 37.50 -12.16
CA SER A 127 17.60 36.06 -11.91
C SER A 127 16.13 35.66 -11.85
N TYR A 128 15.21 36.58 -12.16
CA TYR A 128 13.77 36.34 -12.11
C TYR A 128 13.37 35.16 -12.99
N ASP A 129 13.75 35.16 -14.27
CA ASP A 129 13.39 34.10 -15.22
C ASP A 129 13.89 32.73 -14.76
N ARG A 130 15.14 32.69 -14.25
CA ARG A 130 15.72 31.46 -13.68
C ARG A 130 14.94 30.98 -12.45
N LEU A 131 14.49 31.89 -11.59
CA LEU A 131 13.73 31.55 -10.39
C LEU A 131 12.30 31.12 -10.73
N PHE A 132 11.66 31.79 -11.69
CA PHE A 132 10.34 31.45 -12.21
C PHE A 132 10.35 30.04 -12.81
N GLU A 133 11.34 29.72 -13.63
CA GLU A 133 11.53 28.40 -14.21
C GLU A 133 11.73 27.31 -13.14
N GLN A 134 12.47 27.61 -12.06
CA GLN A 134 12.60 26.69 -10.93
C GLN A 134 11.27 26.44 -10.21
N VAL A 135 10.42 27.46 -10.08
CA VAL A 135 9.08 27.30 -9.50
C VAL A 135 8.20 26.43 -10.41
N ARG A 136 8.22 26.66 -11.72
CA ARG A 136 7.49 25.83 -12.70
C ARG A 136 7.91 24.36 -12.65
N ARG A 137 9.21 24.09 -12.52
CA ARG A 137 9.73 22.72 -12.36
C ARG A 137 9.24 22.05 -11.08
N LEU A 138 9.20 22.78 -9.97
CA LEU A 138 8.68 22.27 -8.70
C LEU A 138 7.17 21.98 -8.76
N GLU A 139 6.40 22.75 -9.53
CA GLU A 139 4.98 22.47 -9.78
C GLU A 139 4.81 21.15 -10.56
N ALA A 140 5.59 20.96 -11.61
CA ALA A 140 5.58 19.71 -12.38
C ALA A 140 6.01 18.51 -11.52
N GLU A 141 7.04 18.67 -10.68
CA GLU A 141 7.49 17.63 -9.75
C GLU A 141 6.40 17.27 -8.73
N HIS A 142 5.72 18.27 -8.18
CA HIS A 142 4.59 18.07 -7.28
C HIS A 142 3.43 17.31 -7.95
N ASP A 143 3.12 17.61 -9.21
CA ASP A 143 2.09 16.87 -9.95
C ASP A 143 2.50 15.44 -10.28
N ASN A 144 3.79 15.18 -10.53
CA ASN A 144 4.29 13.82 -10.69
C ASN A 144 4.24 13.04 -9.37
N LEU A 145 4.56 13.67 -8.23
CA LEU A 145 4.40 13.05 -6.91
C LEU A 145 2.94 12.66 -6.61
N LYS A 146 1.95 13.43 -7.07
CA LYS A 146 0.54 13.03 -6.96
C LYS A 146 0.23 11.77 -7.77
N LYS A 147 0.78 11.66 -8.98
CA LYS A 147 0.59 10.47 -9.83
C LYS A 147 1.22 9.25 -9.17
N ASP A 148 2.47 9.38 -8.71
CA ASP A 148 3.19 8.32 -7.99
C ASP A 148 2.45 7.90 -6.71
N ALA A 149 1.90 8.85 -5.95
CA ALA A 149 1.08 8.54 -4.77
C ALA A 149 -0.20 7.77 -5.13
N ALA A 150 -0.86 8.11 -6.24
CA ALA A 150 -2.03 7.37 -6.71
C ALA A 150 -1.67 5.94 -7.14
N ILE A 151 -0.51 5.74 -7.78
CA ILE A 151 0.00 4.42 -8.16
C ILE A 151 0.35 3.59 -6.92
N TYR A 152 1.05 4.19 -5.95
CA TYR A 152 1.34 3.54 -4.67
C TYR A 152 0.05 3.07 -3.98
N ASN A 153 -0.95 3.94 -3.88
CA ASN A 153 -2.23 3.61 -3.26
C ASN A 153 -2.94 2.46 -4.00
N TYR A 154 -2.89 2.46 -5.33
CA TYR A 154 -3.42 1.36 -6.14
C TYR A 154 -2.73 0.03 -5.84
N ILE A 155 -1.39 0.01 -5.80
CA ILE A 155 -0.61 -1.20 -5.49
C ILE A 155 -0.97 -1.70 -4.09
N GLN A 156 -1.01 -0.79 -3.11
CA GLN A 156 -1.37 -1.12 -1.74
C GLN A 156 -2.79 -1.69 -1.62
N GLU A 157 -3.78 -1.06 -2.26
CA GLU A 157 -5.17 -1.52 -2.26
C GLU A 157 -5.29 -2.91 -2.90
N ARG A 158 -4.57 -3.13 -4.00
CA ARG A 158 -4.57 -4.43 -4.67
C ARG A 158 -3.96 -5.53 -3.81
N LEU A 159 -2.85 -5.25 -3.13
CA LEU A 159 -2.23 -6.20 -2.20
C LEU A 159 -3.24 -6.58 -1.11
N GLN A 160 -3.88 -5.59 -0.48
CA GLN A 160 -4.88 -5.81 0.57
C GLN A 160 -6.10 -6.62 0.12
N LYS A 161 -6.47 -6.51 -1.15
CA LYS A 161 -7.57 -7.28 -1.74
C LYS A 161 -7.17 -8.68 -2.18
N SER A 162 -5.87 -8.98 -2.25
CA SER A 162 -5.38 -10.27 -2.72
C SER A 162 -5.75 -11.39 -1.73
N VAL A 163 -6.18 -12.54 -2.26
CA VAL A 163 -6.47 -13.77 -1.47
C VAL A 163 -5.31 -14.13 -0.52
N PRO A 164 -4.05 -14.11 -0.97
CA PRO A 164 -2.90 -14.52 -0.16
C PRO A 164 -2.66 -13.60 1.04
N TYR A 165 -2.77 -12.28 0.83
CA TYR A 165 -2.70 -11.31 1.92
C TYR A 165 -3.82 -11.55 2.95
N LYS A 166 -5.04 -11.81 2.49
CA LYS A 166 -6.16 -12.10 3.40
C LYS A 166 -5.94 -13.39 4.20
N MET A 167 -5.48 -14.45 3.54
CA MET A 167 -5.18 -15.73 4.21
C MET A 167 -4.12 -15.56 5.31
N ILE A 168 -3.03 -14.84 5.02
CA ILE A 168 -1.99 -14.56 6.01
C ILE A 168 -2.56 -13.73 7.16
N MET A 169 -3.31 -12.67 6.88
CA MET A 169 -3.95 -11.86 7.92
C MET A 169 -4.93 -12.65 8.80
N GLU A 170 -5.65 -13.62 8.23
CA GLU A 170 -6.55 -14.52 8.96
C GLU A 170 -5.75 -15.50 9.85
N LEU A 171 -4.68 -16.10 9.32
CA LEU A 171 -3.80 -16.99 10.09
C LEU A 171 -3.12 -16.27 11.26
N SER A 172 -2.57 -15.07 11.03
CA SER A 172 -1.95 -14.26 12.09
C SER A 172 -2.97 -13.83 13.15
N ALA A 173 -4.23 -13.60 12.78
CA ALA A 173 -5.28 -13.30 13.74
C ALA A 173 -5.63 -14.52 14.61
N MET A 174 -5.67 -15.71 14.02
CA MET A 174 -5.90 -16.96 14.77
C MET A 174 -4.76 -17.26 15.75
N GLU A 175 -3.51 -16.98 15.36
CA GLU A 175 -2.35 -17.13 16.25
C GLU A 175 -2.41 -16.18 17.45
N MET A 176 -2.87 -14.94 17.25
CA MET A 176 -3.07 -13.98 18.34
C MET A 176 -4.24 -14.32 19.28
N GLU A 177 -5.28 -14.99 18.76
CA GLU A 177 -6.42 -15.43 19.57
C GLU A 177 -6.23 -16.80 20.20
N ALA A 178 -5.18 -17.54 19.82
CA ALA A 178 -4.83 -18.77 20.50
C ALA A 178 -4.37 -18.41 21.93
N PRO A 179 -5.08 -18.88 22.97
CA PRO A 179 -4.60 -18.68 24.33
C PRO A 179 -3.24 -19.36 24.46
N GLU A 180 -2.27 -18.67 25.06
CA GLU A 180 -0.97 -19.22 25.45
C GLU A 180 -1.18 -20.29 26.53
N ILE A 181 -1.64 -21.47 26.10
CA ILE A 181 -1.83 -22.65 26.93
C ILE A 181 -0.54 -23.44 26.93
N SER A 182 -0.08 -23.80 28.11
CA SER A 182 1.09 -24.67 28.24
C SER A 182 0.78 -26.06 27.67
N PHE A 183 1.82 -26.77 27.22
CA PHE A 183 1.67 -28.15 26.73
C PHE A 183 1.02 -29.06 27.80
N GLU A 184 1.42 -28.91 29.06
CA GLU A 184 0.80 -29.58 30.22
C GLU A 184 -0.70 -29.26 30.39
N GLU A 185 -1.13 -28.01 30.21
CA GLU A 185 -2.56 -27.63 30.26
C GLU A 185 -3.36 -28.21 29.10
N LEU A 186 -2.77 -28.24 27.89
CA LEU A 186 -3.37 -28.90 26.74
C LEU A 186 -3.60 -30.38 27.02
N LEU A 187 -2.59 -31.06 27.56
CA LEU A 187 -2.68 -32.48 27.93
C LEU A 187 -3.71 -32.72 29.03
N ALA A 188 -3.80 -31.84 30.02
CA ALA A 188 -4.80 -31.95 31.08
C ALA A 188 -6.22 -31.81 30.51
N LYS A 189 -6.45 -30.81 29.66
CA LYS A 189 -7.74 -30.56 29.01
C LYS A 189 -8.14 -31.68 28.04
N GLU A 190 -7.18 -32.22 27.27
CA GLU A 190 -7.43 -33.35 26.37
C GLU A 190 -7.73 -34.62 27.15
N LYS A 191 -7.04 -34.90 28.28
CA LYS A 191 -7.36 -36.05 29.15
C LYS A 191 -8.79 -36.00 29.70
N GLU A 192 -9.32 -34.81 29.97
CA GLU A 192 -10.69 -34.60 30.43
C GLU A 192 -11.72 -34.63 29.29
N ASP A 193 -11.29 -34.51 28.02
CA ASP A 193 -12.14 -34.60 26.84
C ASP A 193 -12.53 -36.05 26.54
N THR A 194 -13.47 -36.55 27.34
CA THR A 194 -14.04 -37.89 27.20
C THR A 194 -14.68 -38.13 25.84
N ALA A 195 -15.20 -37.09 25.16
CA ALA A 195 -15.79 -37.23 23.84
C ALA A 195 -14.73 -37.51 22.76
N PHE A 196 -13.56 -36.88 22.87
CA PHE A 196 -12.42 -37.15 22.00
C PHE A 196 -11.87 -38.58 22.17
N TRP A 197 -11.74 -39.06 23.42
CA TRP A 197 -11.23 -40.40 23.71
C TRP A 197 -12.25 -41.53 23.50
N GLN A 198 -13.55 -41.23 23.45
CA GLN A 198 -14.60 -42.19 23.17
C GLN A 198 -15.08 -42.14 21.72
N ARG A 199 -14.18 -42.46 20.76
CA ARG A 199 -14.64 -43.02 19.49
C ARG A 199 -15.18 -44.43 19.76
N ASP A 200 -16.51 -44.55 19.76
CA ASP A 200 -17.29 -45.79 19.77
C ASP A 200 -17.36 -46.59 21.09
N GLY A 201 -17.49 -45.91 22.24
CA GLY A 201 -18.01 -46.50 23.48
C GLY A 201 -17.22 -47.67 24.09
N LYS A 202 -16.07 -48.03 23.51
CA LYS A 202 -15.14 -49.03 24.05
C LYS A 202 -13.82 -48.32 24.38
N MET A 203 -13.61 -48.04 25.65
CA MET A 203 -12.28 -47.68 26.15
C MET A 203 -11.30 -48.76 25.69
N ARG A 204 -10.21 -48.36 25.01
CA ARG A 204 -9.06 -49.24 24.81
C ARG A 204 -8.45 -49.51 26.17
N SER A 205 -8.86 -50.62 26.77
CA SER A 205 -8.21 -51.16 27.96
C SER A 205 -6.80 -51.55 27.54
N ILE A 206 -5.80 -50.80 27.97
CA ILE A 206 -4.41 -51.21 27.85
C ILE A 206 -4.24 -52.31 28.89
N SER A 207 -4.26 -53.57 28.45
CA SER A 207 -3.91 -54.70 29.29
C SER A 207 -2.42 -54.60 29.60
N SER A 208 -2.07 -54.34 30.86
CA SER A 208 -0.72 -54.63 31.34
C SER A 208 -0.47 -56.14 31.16
N LYS A 209 0.70 -56.46 30.61
CA LYS A 209 1.24 -57.80 30.55
C LYS A 209 2.63 -57.77 31.14
#